data_AF-A0A970JRS9-F1
#
_entry.id   AF-A0A970JRS9-F1
#
_cell.length_a   1.000
_cell.length_b   1.000
_cell.length_c   1.000
_cell.angle_alpha   90.00
_cell.angle_beta   90.00
_cell.angle_gamma   90.00
#
_symmetry.space_group_name_H-M   'P 1'
#
loop_
_entity.id
_entity.type
_entity.pdbx_description
1 polymer ?
#
loop_
_entity_poly.entity_id
_entity_poly.type
_entity_poly.pdbx_seq_one_letter_code
_entity_poly.pdbx_strand_id
1 'polypeptide(L)'
;DHGQTISIVQGTPDEFKTWLGAPKSYTYGRLKDKILKPAIDEINLKINDLDLNLFQARRGRQVVQVEIHNNFLRRYPRTDQ
;
A
#
# COMPACT_ATOMS: atom_id res chain seq x y z
N ASP A 1 5.31 -26.33 1.14
CA ASP A 1 4.67 -25.03 1.41
C ASP A 1 4.99 -24.00 0.36
N HIS A 2 4.20 -23.93 -0.71
CA HIS A 2 4.18 -22.74 -1.56
C HIS A 2 3.33 -21.69 -0.83
N GLY A 3 3.96 -20.96 0.08
CA GLY A 3 3.33 -19.92 0.88
C GLY A 3 2.54 -18.97 -0.02
N GLN A 4 1.33 -18.60 0.42
CA GLN A 4 0.43 -17.72 -0.31
C GLN A 4 1.17 -16.46 -0.81
N THR A 5 1.20 -16.29 -2.14
CA THR A 5 1.83 -15.14 -2.77
C THR A 5 0.86 -13.96 -2.68
N ILE A 6 1.24 -12.90 -1.97
CA ILE A 6 0.46 -11.66 -1.91
C ILE A 6 0.86 -10.72 -3.04
N SER A 7 -0.11 -9.98 -3.56
CA SER A 7 0.17 -8.88 -4.49
C SER A 7 0.71 -7.69 -3.72
N ILE A 8 1.85 -7.17 -4.15
CA ILE A 8 2.54 -6.02 -3.55
C ILE A 8 2.80 -4.98 -4.64
N VAL A 9 2.36 -3.74 -4.41
CA VAL A 9 2.84 -2.57 -5.16
C VAL A 9 3.89 -1.88 -4.31
N GLN A 10 5.11 -1.74 -4.83
CA GLN A 10 6.23 -1.17 -4.09
C GLN A 10 7.00 -0.15 -4.92
N GLY A 11 7.55 0.85 -4.25
CA GLY A 11 8.35 1.91 -4.85
C GLY A 11 8.77 2.96 -3.82
N THR A 12 9.55 3.94 -4.28
CA THR A 12 9.92 5.11 -3.50
C THR A 12 8.74 6.09 -3.36
N PRO A 13 8.75 7.00 -2.38
CA PRO A 13 7.75 8.07 -2.30
C PRO A 13 7.63 8.92 -3.57
N ASP A 14 8.73 9.13 -4.31
CA ASP A 14 8.73 9.94 -5.54
C ASP A 14 8.10 9.20 -6.73
N GLU A 15 8.31 7.88 -6.82
CA GLU A 15 7.62 7.03 -7.80
C GLU A 15 6.12 7.01 -7.53
N PHE A 16 5.68 6.84 -6.27
CA PHE A 16 4.27 6.93 -5.92
C PHE A 16 3.65 8.29 -6.27
N LYS A 17 4.38 9.40 -6.09
CA LYS A 17 3.90 10.72 -6.55
C LYS A 17 3.71 10.74 -8.05
N THR A 18 4.62 10.15 -8.80
CA THR A 18 4.56 10.10 -10.26
C THR A 18 3.39 9.25 -10.74
N TRP A 19 3.25 8.03 -10.21
CA TRP A 19 2.19 7.11 -10.58
C TRP A 19 0.79 7.64 -10.27
N LEU A 20 0.65 8.36 -9.15
CA LEU A 20 -0.65 8.87 -8.69
C LEU A 20 -0.92 10.32 -9.10
N GLY A 21 -0.04 10.93 -9.91
CA GLY A 21 -0.19 12.33 -10.33
C GLY A 21 -0.17 13.34 -9.16
N ALA A 22 0.48 13.00 -8.05
CA ALA A 22 0.52 13.85 -6.87
C ALA A 22 1.48 15.04 -7.06
N PRO A 23 1.25 16.19 -6.40
CA PRO A 23 2.16 17.32 -6.48
C PRO A 23 3.58 16.94 -6.06
N LYS A 24 4.59 17.26 -6.89
CA LYS A 24 6.00 16.95 -6.61
C LYS A 24 6.49 17.50 -5.26
N SER A 25 5.91 18.62 -4.82
CA SER A 25 6.19 19.31 -3.55
C SER A 25 5.66 18.59 -2.31
N TYR A 26 4.87 17.51 -2.46
CA TYR A 26 4.41 16.75 -1.31
C TYR A 26 5.59 16.03 -0.64
N THR A 27 5.69 16.25 0.67
CA THR A 27 6.44 15.36 1.55
C THR A 27 5.74 14.02 1.60
N TYR A 28 6.47 12.96 1.96
CA TYR A 28 5.84 11.64 2.16
C TYR A 28 4.68 11.69 3.17
N GLY A 29 4.77 12.50 4.23
CA GLY A 29 3.67 12.68 5.17
C GLY A 29 2.39 13.19 4.49
N ARG A 30 2.50 14.23 3.65
CA ARG A 30 1.35 14.75 2.88
C ARG A 30 0.82 13.74 1.86
N LEU A 31 1.71 13.08 1.13
CA LEU A 31 1.33 11.99 0.20
C LEU A 31 0.54 10.89 0.93
N LYS A 32 1.04 10.47 2.09
CA LYS A 32 0.40 9.44 2.90
C LYS A 32 -0.98 9.86 3.38
N ASP A 33 -1.11 11.03 3.98
CA ASP A 33 -2.35 11.43 4.66
C ASP A 33 -3.41 11.98 3.69
N LYS A 34 -3.02 12.51 2.53
CA LYS A 34 -3.95 13.10 1.55
C LYS A 34 -4.31 12.17 0.40
N ILE A 35 -3.50 11.16 0.12
CA ILE A 35 -3.68 10.30 -1.06
C ILE A 35 -3.68 8.82 -0.65
N LEU A 36 -2.57 8.31 -0.11
CA LEU A 36 -2.43 6.87 0.09
C LEU A 36 -3.46 6.30 1.08
N LYS A 37 -3.58 6.90 2.27
CA LYS A 37 -4.54 6.43 3.28
C LYS A 37 -5.99 6.56 2.81
N PRO A 38 -6.47 7.72 2.34
CA PRO A 38 -7.85 7.83 1.84
C PRO A 38 -8.18 6.83 0.74
N ALA A 39 -7.26 6.63 -0.21
CA ALA A 39 -7.47 5.68 -1.31
C ALA A 39 -7.52 4.22 -0.80
N ILE A 40 -6.62 3.85 0.11
CA ILE A 40 -6.61 2.52 0.74
C ILE A 40 -7.89 2.28 1.53
N ASP A 41 -8.29 3.25 2.36
CA ASP A 41 -9.49 3.15 3.20
C ASP A 41 -10.75 3.04 2.33
N GLU A 42 -10.84 3.82 1.23
CA GLU A 42 -11.96 3.74 0.29
C GLU A 42 -12.01 2.38 -0.43
N ILE A 43 -10.87 1.86 -0.91
CA ILE A 43 -10.82 0.56 -1.58
C ILE A 43 -11.23 -0.55 -0.61
N ASN A 44 -10.68 -0.56 0.61
CA ASN A 44 -11.03 -1.54 1.63
C ASN A 44 -12.50 -1.47 2.04
N LEU A 45 -13.10 -0.27 2.02
CA LEU A 45 -14.52 -0.09 2.32
C LEU A 45 -15.43 -0.56 1.17
N LYS A 46 -15.03 -0.33 -0.09
CA LYS A 46 -15.89 -0.55 -1.27
C LYS A 46 -15.69 -1.91 -1.94
N ILE A 47 -14.54 -2.54 -1.78
CA ILE A 47 -14.19 -3.80 -2.44
C ILE A 47 -14.02 -4.89 -1.38
N ASN A 48 -15.04 -5.73 -1.23
CA ASN A 48 -15.11 -6.75 -0.19
C ASN A 48 -13.96 -7.79 -0.25
N ASP A 49 -13.42 -8.03 -1.45
CA ASP A 49 -12.37 -9.01 -1.70
C ASP A 49 -10.95 -8.42 -1.66
N LEU A 50 -10.78 -7.22 -1.09
CA LEU A 50 -9.49 -6.56 -0.90
C LEU A 50 -9.26 -6.19 0.56
N ASP A 51 -8.02 -6.36 1.01
CA ASP A 51 -7.53 -5.81 2.27
C ASP A 51 -6.13 -5.26 2.05
N LEU A 52 -6.08 -3.97 1.74
CA LEU A 52 -4.87 -3.23 1.45
C LEU A 52 -4.27 -2.67 2.73
N ASN A 53 -2.97 -2.89 2.94
CA ASN A 53 -2.24 -2.31 4.06
C ASN A 53 -0.97 -1.60 3.58
N LEU A 54 -0.71 -0.43 4.17
CA LEU A 54 0.43 0.42 3.85
C LEU A 54 1.63 0.13 4.76
N PHE A 55 2.77 -0.16 4.16
CA PHE A 55 4.05 -0.32 4.83
C PHE A 55 5.07 0.69 4.31
N GLN A 56 6.10 0.94 5.11
CA GLN A 56 7.14 1.90 4.76
C GLN A 56 8.47 1.57 5.44
N ALA A 57 9.56 1.61 4.67
CA ALA A 57 10.91 1.50 5.19
C ALA A 57 11.58 2.87 5.31
N ARG A 58 12.45 3.02 6.30
CA ARG A 58 13.15 4.28 6.59
C ARG A 58 14.66 4.09 6.59
N ARG A 59 15.36 5.10 6.09
CA ARG A 59 16.78 5.32 6.33
C ARG A 59 16.92 6.58 7.18
N GLY A 60 17.21 6.40 8.47
CA GLY A 60 17.12 7.49 9.45
C GLY A 60 15.70 8.06 9.52
N ARG A 61 15.55 9.38 9.35
CA ARG A 61 14.24 10.05 9.36
C ARG A 61 13.51 10.01 8.01
N GLN A 62 14.21 9.67 6.93
CA GLN A 62 13.66 9.67 5.59
C GLN A 62 12.96 8.33 5.28
N VAL A 63 11.76 8.39 4.70
CA VAL A 63 11.10 7.23 4.12
C VAL A 63 11.69 6.99 2.74
N VAL A 64 12.21 5.78 2.50
CA VAL A 64 12.91 5.42 1.26
C VAL A 64 12.12 4.43 0.41
N GLN A 65 11.19 3.70 1.03
CA GLN A 65 10.35 2.71 0.36
C GLN A 65 8.95 2.73 0.95
N VAL A 66 7.97 2.53 0.08
CA VAL A 66 6.55 2.44 0.36
C VAL A 66 6.03 1.17 -0.30
N GLU A 67 5.21 0.43 0.42
CA GLU A 67 4.62 -0.81 -0.08
C GLU A 67 3.13 -0.84 0.27
N ILE A 68 2.31 -1.28 -0.67
CA ILE A 68 0.88 -1.56 -0.46
C ILE A 68 0.69 -3.04 -0.71
N HIS A 69 0.30 -3.77 0.34
CA HIS A 69 0.12 -5.22 0.31
C HIS A 69 -1.36 -5.51 0.27
N ASN A 70 -1.80 -6.43 -0.60
CA ASN A 70 -3.12 -7.03 -0.51
C ASN A 70 -3.05 -8.28 0.39
N ASN A 71 -3.53 -8.18 1.61
CA ASN A 71 -3.54 -9.22 2.62
C ASN A 71 -4.84 -10.02 2.69
N PHE A 72 -5.76 -9.82 1.73
CA PHE A 72 -7.05 -10.52 1.70
C PHE A 72 -6.89 -12.05 1.82
N LEU A 73 -6.06 -12.64 0.94
CA LEU A 73 -5.83 -14.10 0.92
C LEU A 73 -5.13 -14.62 2.19
N ARG A 74 -4.39 -13.76 2.90
CA ARG A 74 -3.74 -14.10 4.17
C ARG A 74 -4.71 -14.12 5.33
N ARG A 75 -5.68 -13.20 5.38
CA ARG A 75 -6.69 -13.14 6.45
C ARG A 75 -7.84 -14.12 6.25
N TYR A 76 -8.20 -14.36 5.00
CA TYR A 76 -9.25 -15.30 4.62
C TYR A 76 -8.63 -16.38 3.73
N PRO A 77 -7.78 -17.28 4.30
CA PRO A 77 -7.30 -18.42 3.55
C PRO A 77 -8.51 -19.23 3.10
N ARG A 78 -8.50 -19.73 1.86
CA ARG A 78 -9.51 -20.69 1.41
C ARG A 78 -9.41 -21.92 2.31
N THR A 79 -10.25 -22.01 3.33
CA THR A 79 -10.69 -23.29 3.88
C THR A 79 -11.49 -23.94 2.75
N ASP A 80 -10.79 -24.72 1.91
CA ASP A 80 -11.30 -25.84 1.13
C ASP A 80 -10.34 -26.11 -0.06
N GLN A 81 -9.47 -27.11 0.12
CA GLN A 81 -9.06 -28.10 -0.89
C GLN A 81 -8.74 -29.41 -0.18
#